data_AF-A0A952R0L0-F1
#
_entry.id   AF-A0A952R0L0-F1
#
_cell.length_a   1.000
_cell.length_b   1.000
_cell.length_c   1.000
_cell.angle_alpha   90.00
_cell.angle_beta   90.00
_cell.angle_gamma   90.00
#
_symmetry.space_group_name_H-M   'P 1'
#
loop_
_entity.id
_entity.type
_entity.pdbx_description
1 polymer ?
#
loop_
_entity_poly.entity_id
_entity_poly.type
_entity_poly.pdbx_seq_one_letter_code
_entity_poly.pdbx_strand_id
1 'polypeptide(L)' 'MVTERITLSLPEDLVRRARVLAAQQGTSLSALVADVLDQVIDQDVDYDSVWAAEDRLMVEGVGLALGPVTWSGEGAHER' A
#
# COMPACT_ATOMS: atom_id res chain seq x y z
N MET A 1 -24.78 -0.43 -0.23
CA MET A 1 -23.72 -0.70 0.77
C MET A 1 -24.26 -0.38 2.15
N VAL A 2 -23.91 -1.18 3.15
CA VAL A 2 -24.33 -0.96 4.55
C VAL A 2 -23.26 -0.11 5.22
N THR A 3 -23.65 0.96 5.90
CA THR A 3 -22.73 1.85 6.63
C THR A 3 -22.77 1.54 8.12
N GLU A 4 -21.59 1.37 8.73
CA GLU A 4 -21.42 1.25 10.18
C GLU A 4 -20.98 2.59 10.79
N ARG A 5 -21.46 2.93 11.99
CA ARG A 5 -21.05 4.16 12.70
C ARG A 5 -20.00 3.83 13.74
N ILE A 6 -18.86 4.49 13.62
CA ILE A 6 -17.75 4.41 14.56
C ILE A 6 -17.57 5.76 15.28
N THR A 7 -17.21 5.71 16.57
CA THR A 7 -16.87 6.91 17.35
C THR A 7 -15.35 7.03 17.42
N LEU A 8 -14.81 8.14 16.94
CA LEU A 8 -13.37 8.42 16.92
C LEU A 8 -13.05 9.63 17.79
N SER A 9 -11.99 9.52 18.60
CA SER A 9 -11.41 10.64 19.32
C SER A 9 -10.31 11.27 18.47
N LEU A 10 -10.53 12.48 17.99
CA LEU A 10 -9.60 13.22 17.13
C LEU A 10 -9.33 14.61 17.72
N PRO A 11 -8.15 15.21 17.47
CA PRO A 11 -7.87 16.58 17.89
C PRO A 11 -8.91 17.56 17.31
N GLU A 12 -9.43 18.46 18.13
CA GLU A 12 -10.49 19.40 17.73
C GLU A 12 -10.11 20.23 16.51
N ASP A 13 -8.86 20.74 16.49
CA ASP A 13 -8.33 21.50 15.36
C ASP A 13 -8.30 20.68 14.06
N LEU A 14 -8.03 19.38 14.15
CA LEU A 14 -8.03 18.49 12.99
C LEU A 14 -9.45 18.33 12.44
N VAL A 15 -10.43 18.08 13.32
CA VAL A 15 -11.85 17.97 12.94
C VAL A 15 -12.32 19.27 12.29
N ARG A 16 -11.94 20.44 12.84
CA ARG A 16 -12.29 21.75 12.27
C ARG A 16 -11.74 21.89 10.85
N ARG A 17 -10.45 21.63 10.64
CA ARG A 17 -9.81 21.73 9.31
C ARG A 17 -10.42 20.74 8.31
N ALA A 18 -10.68 19.51 8.74
CA ALA A 18 -11.26 18.48 7.89
C ALA A 18 -12.70 18.84 7.44
N ARG A 19 -13.51 19.46 8.30
CA ARG A 19 -14.84 19.96 7.92
C ARG A 19 -14.77 21.06 6.87
N VAL A 20 -13.82 21.98 6.99
CA VAL A 20 -13.60 23.04 5.99
C VAL A 20 -13.21 22.43 4.65
N LEU A 21 -12.30 21.47 4.66
CA LEU A 21 -11.87 20.76 3.45
C LEU A 21 -13.05 20.01 2.78
N ALA A 22 -13.82 19.27 3.57
CA ALA A 22 -14.98 18.53 3.06
C ALA A 22 -16.00 19.48 2.42
N ALA A 23 -16.28 20.62 3.06
CA ALA A 23 -17.17 21.65 2.50
C ALA A 23 -16.63 22.24 1.20
N GLN A 24 -15.32 22.50 1.10
CA GLN A 24 -14.68 23.00 -0.13
C GLN A 24 -14.78 21.99 -1.29
N GLN A 25 -14.73 20.69 -0.97
CA GLN A 25 -14.82 19.59 -1.94
C GLN A 25 -16.26 19.16 -2.23
N GLY A 26 -17.27 19.77 -1.58
CA GLY A 26 -18.68 19.37 -1.73
C GLY A 26 -18.99 17.97 -1.17
N THR A 27 -18.17 17.49 -0.22
CA THR A 27 -18.32 16.16 0.40
C THR A 27 -18.58 16.26 1.91
N SER A 28 -18.81 15.13 2.56
CA SER A 28 -18.96 15.07 4.02
C SER A 28 -17.65 14.70 4.71
N LEU A 29 -17.55 15.00 6.01
CA LEU A 29 -16.44 14.53 6.82
C LEU A 29 -16.37 12.99 6.87
N SER A 30 -17.52 12.31 6.90
CA SER A 30 -17.55 10.84 6.91
C SER A 30 -17.06 10.24 5.59
N ALA A 31 -17.36 10.86 4.45
CA ALA A 31 -16.85 10.44 3.15
C ALA A 31 -15.33 10.69 3.06
N LEU A 32 -14.86 11.86 3.50
CA LEU A 32 -13.41 12.14 3.56
C LEU A 32 -12.65 11.12 4.43
N VAL A 33 -13.22 10.70 5.56
CA VAL A 33 -12.62 9.68 6.42
C VAL A 33 -12.64 8.31 5.74
N ALA A 34 -13.73 7.94 5.07
CA ALA A 34 -13.80 6.69 4.32
C ALA A 34 -12.74 6.63 3.22
N ASP A 35 -12.62 7.69 2.40
CA ASP A 35 -11.65 7.75 1.31
C ASP A 35 -10.20 7.61 1.80
N VAL A 36 -9.88 8.18 2.96
CA VAL A 36 -8.55 8.05 3.57
C VAL A 36 -8.31 6.63 4.08
N LEU A 37 -9.32 6.00 4.70
CA LEU A 37 -9.21 4.62 5.16
C LEU A 37 -9.04 3.67 3.97
N ASP A 38 -9.80 3.85 2.90
CA ASP A 38 -9.67 3.07 1.67
C ASP A 38 -8.26 3.23 1.08
N GLN A 39 -7.72 4.45 0.99
CA GLN A 39 -6.35 4.67 0.50
C GLN A 39 -5.27 3.98 1.36
N VAL A 40 -5.44 3.94 2.68
CA VAL A 40 -4.48 3.26 3.56
C VAL A 40 -4.57 1.74 3.38
N ILE A 41 -5.79 1.20 3.30
CA ILE A 41 -6.01 -0.23 3.08
C ILE A 41 -5.48 -0.65 1.71
N ASP A 42 -5.79 0.11 0.66
CA ASP A 42 -5.35 -0.19 -0.70
C ASP A 42 -3.82 -0.16 -0.83
N GLN A 43 -3.15 0.79 -0.16
CA GLN A 43 -1.68 0.83 -0.13
C GLN A 43 -1.07 -0.39 0.56
N ASP A 44 -1.65 -0.85 1.67
CA ASP A 44 -1.19 -2.05 2.37
C ASP A 44 -1.44 -3.32 1.53
N VAL A 45 -2.61 -3.42 0.88
CA VAL A 45 -2.95 -4.55 0.00
C VAL A 45 -2.03 -4.59 -1.23
N ASP A 46 -1.75 -3.44 -1.84
CA ASP A 46 -0.81 -3.35 -2.96
C ASP A 46 0.60 -3.78 -2.52
N TYR A 47 1.05 -3.34 -1.35
CA TYR A 47 2.37 -3.75 -0.84
C TYR A 47 2.44 -5.26 -0.58
N ASP A 48 1.48 -5.83 0.14
CA ASP A 48 1.47 -7.25 0.49
C ASP A 48 1.35 -8.15 -0.75
N SER A 49 0.55 -7.72 -1.74
CA SER A 49 0.39 -8.46 -2.99
C SER A 49 1.67 -8.44 -3.85
N VAL A 50 2.35 -7.29 -3.93
CA VAL A 50 3.64 -7.17 -4.63
C VAL A 50 4.70 -7.97 -3.90
N TRP A 51 4.78 -7.87 -2.57
CA TRP A 51 5.72 -8.63 -1.75
C TRP A 51 5.54 -10.14 -1.95
N ALA A 52 4.30 -10.63 -1.90
CA ALA A 52 4.02 -12.05 -2.12
C ALA A 52 4.33 -12.53 -3.54
N ALA A 53 4.19 -11.65 -4.54
CA ALA A 53 4.56 -11.97 -5.92
C ALA A 53 6.09 -12.06 -6.10
N GLU A 54 6.84 -11.12 -5.51
CA GLU A 54 8.30 -11.13 -5.54
C GLU A 54 8.88 -12.33 -4.77
N ASP A 55 8.34 -12.65 -3.59
CA ASP A 55 8.75 -13.84 -2.84
C ASP A 55 8.56 -15.13 -3.65
N ARG A 56 7.41 -15.26 -4.32
CA ARG A 56 7.15 -16.38 -5.23
C ARG A 56 8.17 -16.42 -6.37
N LEU A 57 8.50 -15.29 -7.00
CA LEU A 57 9.49 -15.23 -8.07
C LEU A 57 10.89 -15.62 -7.58
N MET A 58 11.26 -15.25 -6.35
CA MET A 58 12.54 -15.64 -5.75
C MET A 58 12.60 -17.13 -5.44
N VAL A 59 11.52 -17.72 -4.93
CA VAL A 59 11.45 -19.14 -4.57
C VAL A 59 11.34 -20.04 -5.79
N GLU A 60 10.42 -19.74 -6.70
CA GLU A 60 10.16 -20.56 -7.90
C GLU A 60 11.22 -20.32 -8.98
N GLY A 61 11.82 -19.13 -8.98
CA GLY A 61 12.72 -18.68 -10.04
C GLY A 61 11.97 -18.33 -11.32
N VAL A 62 12.55 -17.43 -12.12
CA VAL A 62 11.94 -16.94 -13.38
C VAL A 62 12.03 -17.93 -14.56
N GLY A 63 12.36 -19.20 -14.32
CA GLY A 63 12.47 -20.24 -15.36
C GLY A 63 13.56 -20.00 -16.42
N LEU A 64 14.37 -18.96 -16.28
CA LEU A 64 15.46 -18.62 -17.19
C LEU A 64 16.69 -19.49 -16.89
N ALA A 65 17.04 -20.36 -17.84
CA ALA A 65 18.28 -21.13 -17.81
C ALA A 65 19.18 -20.70 -18.97
N LEU A 66 20.30 -20.02 -18.64
CA LEU A 66 21.28 -19.53 -19.62
C LEU A 66 22.49 -20.47 -19.78
N GLY A 67 22.37 -21.70 -19.30
CA GLY A 67 23.46 -22.68 -19.19
C GLY A 67 23.89 -22.92 -17.74
N PRO A 68 24.92 -23.74 -17.50
CA PRO A 68 25.41 -24.01 -16.16
C PRO A 68 25.94 -22.73 -15.51
N VAL A 69 25.65 -22.55 -14.22
CA VAL A 69 26.24 -21.44 -13.44
C VAL A 69 27.73 -21.75 -13.22
N THR A 70 28.61 -21.02 -13.88
CA THR A 70 30.07 -21.20 -13.80
C THR A 70 30.77 -20.11 -12.98
N TRP A 71 30.03 -19.20 -12.36
CA TRP A 71 30.58 -18.09 -11.56
C TRP A 71 30.36 -18.31 -10.07
N SER A 72 31.28 -17.77 -9.26
CA SER A 72 31.07 -17.52 -7.83
C SER A 72 30.70 -16.05 -7.63
N GLY A 73 30.01 -15.71 -6.53
CA GLY A 73 29.61 -14.33 -6.24
C GLY A 73 30.79 -13.34 -6.20
N GLU A 74 31.96 -13.78 -5.73
CA GLU A 74 33.20 -13.00 -5.74
C GLU A 74 33.72 -12.74 -7.17
N GLY A 75 33.67 -13.74 -8.06
CA GLY A 75 34.12 -13.60 -9.44
C GLY A 75 33.18 -12.83 -10.37
N ALA A 76 31.97 -12.49 -9.90
CA ALA A 76 31.01 -11.67 -10.63
C ALA A 76 31.18 -10.16 -10.37
N HIS A 77 31.76 -9.77 -9.23
CA HIS A 77 31.97 -8.36 -8.87
C HIS A 77 33.20 -7.74 -9.55
N GLU A 78 34.17 -8.57 -9.95
CA GLU A 78 35.47 -8.13 -10.49
C GLU A 78 35.50 -8.02 -12.04
N ARG A 79 34.37 -8.16 -12.74
CA ARG A 79 34.28 -8.06 -14.21
C ARG A 79 33.65 -6.77 -14.71
#